data_AF-A0A395XCP5-F1
#
_entry.id   AF-A0A395XCP5-F1
#
_cell.length_a   1.000
_cell.length_b   1.000
_cell.length_c   1.000
_cell.angle_alpha   90.00
_cell.angle_beta   90.00
_cell.angle_gamma   90.00
#
_symmetry.space_group_name_H-M   'P 1'
#
loop_
_entity.id
_entity.type
_entity.pdbx_description
1 polymer ?
#
loop_
_entity_poly.entity_id
_entity_poly.type
_entity_poly.pdbx_seq_one_letter_code
_entity_poly.pdbx_strand_id
1 'polypeptide(L)' 'MISAKTLRHIRTLRDQGCSVAEIHLITGISGCVIKDILSTPTDTNPPPAPDTPDPMDALFN' A
#
# COMPACT_ATOMS: atom_id res chain seq x y z
N MET A 1 -8.96 6.46 -13.15
CA MET A 1 -8.51 5.55 -12.07
C MET A 1 -7.00 5.43 -12.11
N ILE A 2 -6.31 5.54 -10.97
CA ILE A 2 -4.85 5.37 -10.88
C ILE A 2 -4.55 3.90 -10.63
N SER A 3 -3.62 3.33 -11.38
CA SER A 3 -3.23 1.92 -11.24
C SER A 3 -2.51 1.68 -9.90
N ALA A 4 -2.70 0.49 -9.33
CA ALA A 4 -1.95 0.03 -8.16
C ALA A 4 -0.42 0.09 -8.38
N LYS A 5 0.04 -0.09 -9.62
CA LYS A 5 1.46 0.06 -9.99
C LYS A 5 1.93 1.50 -9.78
N THR A 6 1.14 2.47 -10.22
CA THR A 6 1.45 3.90 -10.09
C THR A 6 1.43 4.36 -8.64
N LEU A 7 0.47 3.87 -7.84
CA LEU A 7 0.42 4.13 -6.40
C LEU A 7 1.70 3.66 -5.69
N ARG A 8 2.12 2.41 -5.94
CA ARG A 8 3.36 1.87 -5.38
C ARG A 8 4.58 2.69 -5.81
N HIS A 9 4.65 3.03 -7.09
CA HIS A 9 5.78 3.80 -7.63
C HIS A 9 5.90 5.19 -6.98
N ILE A 10 4.79 5.92 -6.81
CA ILE A 10 4.78 7.22 -6.11
C ILE A 10 5.26 7.09 -4.66
N ARG A 11 4.80 6.07 -3.92
CA ARG A 11 5.23 5.83 -2.53
C ARG A 11 6.71 5.48 -2.45
N THR A 12 7.20 4.62 -3.35
CA THR A 12 8.63 4.28 -3.42
C THR A 12 9.49 5.52 -3.67
N LEU A 13 9.10 6.41 -4.59
CA LEU A 13 9.84 7.66 -4.81
C LEU A 13 9.83 8.55 -3.57
N ARG A 14 8.71 8.60 -2.83
CA ARG A 14 8.65 9.35 -1.57
C ARG A 14 9.57 8.77 -0.50
N ASP A 15 9.63 7.45 -0.38
CA ASP A 15 10.51 6.74 0.57
C ASP A 15 12.00 6.93 0.23
N GLN A 16 12.32 7.13 -1.06
CA GLN A 16 13.67 7.50 -1.52
C GLN A 16 14.04 8.95 -1.19
N GLY A 17 13.12 9.75 -0.65
CA GLY A 17 13.34 11.14 -0.28
C GLY A 17 12.91 12.17 -1.33
N CYS A 18 12.32 11.75 -2.46
CA CYS A 18 11.85 12.69 -3.47
C CYS A 18 10.73 13.60 -2.92
N SER A 19 10.79 14.88 -3.29
CA SER A 19 9.73 15.85 -3.08
C SER A 19 8.54 15.61 -4.00
N VAL A 20 7.37 16.17 -3.65
CA VAL A 20 6.16 16.07 -4.49
C VAL A 20 6.39 16.66 -5.89
N ALA A 21 7.21 17.71 -6.00
CA ALA A 21 7.53 18.34 -7.29
C ALA A 21 8.38 17.41 -8.18
N GLU A 22 9.36 16.71 -7.59
CA GLU A 22 10.18 15.73 -8.33
C GLU A 22 9.33 14.53 -8.76
N ILE A 23 8.44 14.04 -7.89
CA ILE A 23 7.53 12.95 -8.23
C ILE A 23 6.58 13.37 -9.36
N HIS A 24 6.08 14.61 -9.35
CA HIS A 24 5.29 15.17 -10.45
C HIS A 24 6.07 15.16 -11.76
N LEU A 25 7.33 15.57 -11.74
CA LEU A 25 8.20 15.57 -12.92
C LEU A 25 8.45 14.15 -13.47
N ILE A 26 8.65 13.17 -12.59
CA ILE A 26 8.92 11.77 -12.97
C ILE A 26 7.67 11.06 -13.50
N THR A 27 6.52 11.28 -12.86
CA THR A 27 5.29 10.51 -13.12
C THR A 27 4.29 11.23 -14.02
N GLY A 28 4.44 12.54 -14.21
CA GLY A 28 3.47 13.39 -14.90
C GLY A 28 2.15 13.61 -14.13
N ILE A 29 2.05 13.13 -12.89
CA ILE A 29 0.81 13.18 -12.11
C ILE A 29 0.73 14.49 -11.34
N SER A 30 -0.45 15.12 -11.34
CA SER A 30 -0.69 16.36 -10.60
C SER A 30 -0.24 16.27 -9.14
N GLY A 31 0.42 17.32 -8.65
CA GLY A 31 0.89 17.39 -7.27
C GLY A 31 -0.21 17.22 -6.22
N CYS A 32 -1.45 17.65 -6.52
CA CYS A 32 -2.59 17.45 -5.62
C CYS A 32 -2.91 15.96 -5.45
N VAL A 33 -2.92 15.22 -6.56
CA VAL A 33 -3.17 13.78 -6.58
C VAL A 33 -2.05 13.03 -5.86
N ILE A 34 -0.79 13.43 -6.04
CA ILE A 34 0.34 12.85 -5.31
C ILE A 34 0.17 13.06 -3.81
N LYS A 35 -0.21 14.27 -3.37
CA LYS A 35 -0.45 14.54 -1.94
C LYS A 35 -1.55 13.64 -1.38
N ASP A 36 -2.68 13.51 -2.07
CA ASP A 36 -3.77 12.62 -1.62
C ASP A 36 -3.30 11.16 -1.49
N ILE A 37 -2.51 10.66 -2.45
CA ILE A 37 -1.96 9.29 -2.42
C ILE A 37 -1.03 9.09 -1.22
N LEU A 38 -0.18 10.08 -0.93
CA LEU A 38 0.75 10.04 0.19
C LEU A 38 0.05 10.24 1.54
N SER A 39 -1.08 10.95 1.57
CA SER A 39 -1.90 11.15 2.76
C SER A 39 -2.80 9.96 3.08
N THR A 40 -3.21 9.17 2.08
CA THR A 40 -3.94 7.93 2.34
C THR A 40 -3.02 6.88 2.97
N PRO A 41 -3.27 6.46 4.23
CA PRO A 41 -2.58 5.31 4.78
C PRO A 41 -2.89 4.12 3.87
N THR A 42 -1.87 3.30 3.59
CA THR A 42 -2.10 2.04 2.89
C THR A 42 -2.96 1.21 3.82
N ASP A 43 -4.28 1.19 3.58
CA ASP A 43 -5.23 0.27 4.22
C ASP A 43 -4.82 -1.14 3.79
N THR A 44 -3.80 -1.62 4.47
CA THR A 44 -3.36 -3.00 4.43
C THR A 44 -4.29 -3.65 5.41
N ASN A 45 -5.54 -3.89 4.96
CA ASN A 45 -6.42 -4.80 5.64
C ASN A 45 -5.60 -6.10 5.81
N PRO A 46 -5.21 -6.48 7.04
CA PRO A 46 -4.45 -7.70 7.21
C PRO A 46 -5.28 -8.83 6.59
N PRO A 47 -4.68 -9.76 5.82
CA PRO A 47 -5.42 -10.92 5.36
C PRO A 47 -6.07 -11.58 6.59
N PRO A 48 -7.33 -12.02 6.51
CA PRO A 48 -7.95 -12.75 7.60
C PRO A 48 -6.99 -13.87 7.99
N ALA A 49 -6.61 -13.91 9.27
CA ALA A 49 -5.69 -14.91 9.77
C ALA A 49 -6.20 -16.30 9.33
N PRO A 50 -5.32 -17.22 8.89
CA PRO A 50 -5.74 -18.55 8.51
C PRO A 50 -6.50 -19.18 9.69
N ASP A 51 -7.71 -19.68 9.43
CA ASP A 51 -8.51 -20.45 10.38
C ASP A 51 -7.60 -21.40 11.16
N THR A 52 -7.39 -21.08 12.44
CA THR A 52 -6.71 -21.96 13.38
C THR A 52 -7.52 -23.26 13.42
N PRO A 53 -6.96 -24.43 13.11
CA PRO A 53 -7.70 -25.68 13.30
C PRO A 53 -8.01 -25.82 14.80
N ASP A 54 -9.27 -26.05 15.12
CA ASP A 54 -9.76 -26.28 16.47
C ASP A 54 -8.89 -27.37 17.15
N PRO A 55 -8.41 -27.15 18.39
CA PRO A 55 -7.59 -28.13 19.10
C PRO A 55 -8.35 -29.41 19.52
N MET A 56 -9.63 -29.54 19.14
CA MET A 56 -10.48 -30.67 19.51
C MET A 56 -10.31 -31.91 18.62
N ASP A 57 -9.54 -31.85 17.53
CA ASP A 57 -9.20 -33.02 16.72
C ASP A 57 -7.97 -33.81 17.24
N ALA A 58 -7.25 -33.27 18.25
CA ALA A 58 -6.04 -33.91 18.79
C ALA A 58 -6.30 -34.84 20.00
N LEU A 59 -7.56 -35.03 20.41
CA LEU A 59 -7.91 -35.72 21.67
C LEU A 59 -8.29 -37.21 21.50
N PHE A 60 -8.31 -37.73 20.27
CA PHE A 60 -8.73 -39.12 19.98
C PHE A 60 -7.68 -39.94 19.21
N ASN A 61 -6.44 -39.99 19.69
CA ASN A 61 -5.48 -41.00 19.24
C ASN A 61 -4.76 -41.71 20.39
#